data_AF-A0A7S3H1C0-F1
#
_entry.id   AF-A0A7S3H1C0-F1
#
_cell.length_a   1.000
_cell.length_b   1.000
_cell.length_c   1.000
_cell.angle_alpha   90.00
_cell.angle_beta   90.00
_cell.angle_gamma   90.00
#
_symmetry.space_group_name_H-M   'P 1'
#
loop_
_entity.id
_entity.type
_entity.pdbx_description
1 polymer ?
#
loop_
_entity_poly.entity_id
_entity_poly.type
_entity_poly.pdbx_seq_one_letter_code
_entity_poly.pdbx_strand_id
1 'polypeptide(L)'
;RVAGRWRMVDWTKLLDDAAVDQPADVCDFRYALVGSWDWSKEVELLPSGSPSEGVYAAEVTLPQEGTHQFLIVQNDDWDRAFYPMPSEFGWAAEDGVLGPDDRGQDLFW
;
A
#
# COMPACT_ATOMS: atom_id res chain seq x y z
N ARG A 1 39.44 16.91 10.29
CA ARG A 1 38.59 17.80 11.12
C ARG A 1 37.42 18.23 10.24
N VAL A 2 36.25 17.60 10.41
CA VAL A 2 35.08 17.82 9.55
C VAL A 2 34.33 19.05 10.04
N ALA A 3 34.24 20.09 9.22
CA ALA A 3 33.46 21.30 9.50
C ALA A 3 32.04 21.10 8.94
N GLY A 4 31.12 20.61 9.78
CA GLY A 4 29.73 20.39 9.40
C GLY A 4 29.01 21.72 9.11
N ARG A 5 28.54 21.89 7.87
CA ARG A 5 27.70 23.01 7.44
C ARG A 5 26.24 22.59 7.60
N TRP A 6 25.67 22.80 8.78
CA TRP A 6 24.25 22.60 9.01
C TRP A 6 23.45 23.63 8.21
N ARG A 7 22.41 23.19 7.50
CA ARG A 7 21.43 24.06 6.85
C ARG A 7 20.16 24.06 7.69
N MET A 8 19.65 25.25 8.01
CA MET A 8 18.36 25.39 8.67
C MET A 8 17.25 25.03 7.69
N VAL A 9 16.23 24.33 8.19
CA VAL A 9 14.99 24.07 7.46
C VAL A 9 13.91 24.80 8.22
N ASP A 10 13.26 25.73 7.53
CA ASP A 10 12.10 26.44 8.06
C ASP A 10 10.83 25.75 7.54
N TRP A 11 10.05 25.21 8.45
CA TRP A 11 8.73 24.67 8.16
C TRP A 11 7.68 25.66 8.61
N THR A 12 6.81 26.08 7.69
CA THR A 12 5.66 26.92 8.04
C THR A 12 4.41 26.06 8.01
N LYS A 13 3.74 25.94 9.16
CA LYS A 13 2.45 25.26 9.25
C LYS A 13 1.38 26.15 8.62
N LEU A 14 0.81 25.70 7.50
CA LEU A 14 -0.36 26.34 6.91
C LEU A 14 -1.57 26.04 7.81
N LEU A 15 -2.30 27.08 8.19
CA LEU A 15 -3.55 26.97 8.92
C LEU A 15 -4.66 26.68 7.89
N ASP A 16 -5.32 25.54 8.04
CA ASP A 16 -6.44 25.14 7.18
C ASP A 16 -7.69 25.96 7.50
N ASP A 17 -7.75 27.19 6.98
CA ASP A 17 -8.96 28.01 6.97
C ASP A 17 -9.56 28.06 5.56
N ALA A 18 -10.08 26.91 5.13
CA ALA A 18 -11.28 26.79 4.32
C ALA A 18 -11.56 25.31 4.12
N ALA A 19 -12.80 24.90 4.37
CA ALA A 19 -13.38 23.69 3.79
C ALA A 19 -13.40 23.85 2.26
N VAL A 20 -12.23 23.74 1.65
CA VAL A 20 -12.07 23.48 0.23
C VAL A 20 -12.10 21.97 0.16
N ASP A 21 -13.08 21.47 -0.59
CA ASP A 21 -13.06 20.16 -1.22
C ASP A 21 -11.82 20.15 -2.13
N GLN A 22 -10.63 20.06 -1.51
CA GLN A 22 -9.40 19.83 -2.24
C GLN A 22 -9.61 18.45 -2.85
N PRO A 23 -9.54 18.28 -4.18
CA PRO A 23 -9.36 16.95 -4.71
C PRO A 23 -8.13 16.44 -3.97
N ALA A 24 -8.31 15.39 -3.15
CA ALA A 24 -7.21 14.75 -2.43
C ALA A 24 -6.06 14.69 -3.41
N ASP A 25 -4.94 15.35 -3.10
CA ASP A 25 -3.77 15.45 -3.97
C ASP A 25 -3.59 14.07 -4.57
N VAL A 26 -3.94 13.91 -5.86
CA VAL A 26 -4.08 12.58 -6.48
C VAL A 26 -2.66 12.11 -6.65
N CYS A 27 -2.13 11.57 -5.56
CA CYS A 27 -0.87 10.89 -5.53
C CYS A 27 -1.08 9.72 -6.47
N ASP A 28 -0.43 9.80 -7.63
CA ASP A 28 -0.40 8.75 -8.62
C ASP A 28 0.37 7.57 -8.00
N PHE A 29 -0.35 6.77 -7.22
CA PHE A 29 0.19 5.63 -6.52
C PHE A 29 0.14 4.43 -7.44
N ARG A 30 1.28 3.76 -7.56
CA ARG A 30 1.37 2.45 -8.19
C ARG A 30 1.10 1.38 -7.15
N TYR A 31 0.31 0.38 -7.50
CA TYR A 31 0.06 -0.78 -6.66
C TYR A 31 0.51 -2.02 -7.39
N ALA A 32 1.17 -2.95 -6.70
CA ALA A 32 1.54 -4.24 -7.25
C ALA A 32 1.18 -5.39 -6.32
N LEU A 33 0.81 -6.51 -6.92
CA LEU A 33 0.52 -7.77 -6.27
C LEU A 33 1.80 -8.59 -6.22
N VAL A 34 2.17 -9.04 -5.03
CA VAL A 34 3.28 -9.97 -4.80
C VAL A 34 2.74 -11.18 -4.05
N GLY A 35 3.24 -12.38 -4.36
CA GLY A 35 2.69 -13.57 -3.75
C GLY A 35 3.54 -14.81 -3.87
N SER A 36 3.07 -15.88 -3.23
CA SER A 36 3.79 -17.14 -3.08
C SER A 36 4.08 -17.87 -4.39
N TRP A 37 3.44 -17.49 -5.49
CA TRP A 37 3.76 -17.97 -6.83
C TRP A 37 5.14 -17.49 -7.31
N ASP A 38 5.52 -16.24 -6.98
CA ASP A 38 6.83 -15.65 -7.27
C ASP A 38 7.03 -14.35 -6.48
N TRP A 39 7.58 -14.43 -5.27
CA TRP A 39 7.87 -13.25 -4.43
C TRP A 39 8.89 -12.28 -5.03
N SER A 40 9.59 -12.69 -6.09
CA SER A 40 10.57 -11.82 -6.79
C SER A 40 9.96 -10.99 -7.92
N LYS A 41 8.68 -11.24 -8.25
CA LYS A 41 7.99 -10.53 -9.33
C LYS A 41 6.71 -9.86 -8.83
N GLU A 42 6.67 -8.57 -9.08
CA GLU A 42 5.51 -7.72 -8.90
C GLU A 42 4.58 -7.79 -10.12
N VAL A 43 3.28 -7.92 -9.87
CA VAL A 43 2.24 -7.82 -10.89
C VAL A 43 1.47 -6.53 -10.65
N GLU A 44 1.65 -5.55 -11.51
CA GLU A 44 1.01 -4.24 -11.39
C GLU A 44 -0.53 -4.36 -11.41
N LEU A 45 -1.20 -3.72 -10.44
CA LEU A 45 -2.64 -3.54 -10.47
C LEU A 45 -2.97 -2.31 -11.30
N LEU A 46 -3.85 -2.49 -12.28
CA LEU A 46 -4.28 -1.43 -13.18
C LEU A 46 -5.66 -0.91 -12.77
N PRO A 47 -5.93 0.41 -12.94
CA PRO A 47 -7.26 0.95 -12.73
C PRO A 47 -8.31 0.16 -13.52
N SER A 48 -9.37 -0.24 -12.83
CA SER A 48 -10.52 -0.94 -13.40
C SER A 48 -11.78 -0.12 -13.09
N GLY A 49 -12.63 0.11 -14.08
CA GLY A 49 -13.79 0.98 -13.93
C GLY A 49 -13.46 2.46 -14.15
N SER A 50 -14.26 3.36 -13.55
CA SER A 50 -14.01 4.80 -13.69
C SER A 50 -12.87 5.25 -12.75
N PRO A 51 -12.00 6.20 -13.14
CA PRO A 51 -10.91 6.66 -12.27
C PRO A 51 -11.36 7.15 -10.89
N SER A 52 -12.60 7.63 -10.79
CA SER A 52 -13.22 8.06 -9.53
C SER A 52 -13.64 6.92 -8.60
N GLU A 53 -13.72 5.68 -9.08
CA GLU A 53 -14.08 4.52 -8.25
C GLU A 53 -12.92 4.03 -7.39
N GLY A 54 -11.67 4.35 -7.76
CA GLY A 54 -10.49 3.90 -7.02
C GLY A 54 -10.31 2.38 -7.01
N VAL A 55 -10.88 1.67 -7.99
CA VAL A 55 -10.79 0.22 -8.12
C VAL A 55 -9.60 -0.13 -9.00
N TYR A 56 -8.78 -1.08 -8.54
CA TYR A 56 -7.63 -1.59 -9.26
C TYR A 56 -7.72 -3.11 -9.38
N ALA A 57 -7.23 -3.68 -10.47
CA ALA A 57 -7.29 -5.11 -10.74
C ALA A 57 -6.00 -5.64 -11.39
N ALA A 58 -5.67 -6.89 -11.07
CA ALA A 58 -4.63 -7.67 -11.73
C ALA A 58 -5.11 -9.12 -11.89
N GLU A 59 -4.59 -9.82 -12.89
CA GLU A 59 -4.83 -11.24 -13.10
C GLU A 59 -3.51 -11.99 -12.93
N VAL A 60 -3.52 -13.06 -12.13
CA VAL A 60 -2.34 -13.91 -11.90
C VAL A 60 -2.66 -15.37 -12.18
N THR A 61 -1.70 -16.06 -12.80
CA THR A 61 -1.78 -17.52 -13.00
C THR A 61 -1.06 -18.22 -11.86
N LEU A 62 -1.78 -19.06 -11.12
CA LEU A 62 -1.21 -19.86 -10.04
C LEU A 62 -0.61 -21.17 -10.60
N PRO A 63 0.61 -21.55 -10.18
CA PRO A 63 1.32 -22.69 -10.77
C PRO A 63 0.73 -24.05 -10.40
N GLN A 64 -0.03 -24.13 -9.31
CA GLN A 64 -0.64 -25.35 -8.79
C GLN A 64 -1.93 -25.03 -8.05
N GLU A 65 -2.76 -26.05 -7.81
CA GLU A 65 -3.92 -25.93 -6.93
C GLU A 65 -3.49 -25.85 -5.46
N GLY A 66 -4.29 -25.19 -4.63
CA GLY A 66 -4.10 -25.13 -3.18
C GLY A 66 -4.12 -23.72 -2.62
N THR A 67 -3.51 -23.56 -1.45
CA THR A 67 -3.42 -22.27 -0.75
C THR A 67 -2.23 -21.48 -1.27
N HIS A 68 -2.49 -20.23 -1.67
CA HIS A 68 -1.49 -19.25 -2.03
C HIS A 68 -1.61 -18.05 -1.11
N GLN A 69 -0.52 -17.30 -1.00
CA GLN A 69 -0.43 -16.14 -0.14
C GLN A 69 -0.03 -14.92 -0.94
N PHE A 70 -0.55 -13.75 -0.60
CA PHE A 70 -0.18 -12.52 -1.28
C PHE A 70 -0.26 -11.28 -0.40
N LEU A 71 0.38 -10.20 -0.88
CA LEU A 71 0.31 -8.82 -0.38
C LEU A 71 0.10 -7.87 -1.55
N ILE A 72 -0.29 -6.65 -1.24
CA ILE A 72 -0.25 -5.53 -2.18
C ILE A 72 0.82 -4.54 -1.70
N VAL A 73 1.78 -4.19 -2.55
CA VAL A 73 2.80 -3.18 -2.23
C VAL A 73 2.48 -1.88 -2.96
N GLN A 74 2.71 -0.74 -2.29
CA GLN A 74 2.55 0.59 -2.88
C GLN A 74 3.91 1.13 -3.33
N ASN A 75 3.98 1.63 -4.56
CA ASN A 75 5.18 2.22 -5.15
C ASN A 75 6.44 1.34 -5.05
N ASP A 76 6.26 0.02 -5.15
CA ASP A 76 7.35 -0.97 -5.16
C ASP A 76 8.17 -0.98 -3.88
N ASP A 77 7.54 -0.54 -2.79
CA ASP A 77 8.14 -0.41 -1.49
C ASP A 77 7.52 -1.45 -0.55
N TRP A 78 8.33 -2.41 -0.13
CA TRP A 78 7.93 -3.47 0.81
C TRP A 78 7.60 -2.93 2.20
N ASP A 79 8.12 -1.75 2.55
CA ASP A 79 7.78 -1.05 3.79
C ASP A 79 6.45 -0.28 3.67
N ARG A 80 5.78 -0.38 2.51
CA ARG A 80 4.46 0.19 2.22
C ARG A 80 3.51 -0.90 1.71
N ALA A 81 3.37 -1.97 2.48
CA ALA A 81 2.53 -3.11 2.13
C ALA A 81 1.15 -3.04 2.79
N PHE A 82 0.12 -3.46 2.05
CA PHE A 82 -1.21 -3.77 2.54
C PHE A 82 -1.36 -5.27 2.76
N TYR A 83 -1.97 -5.63 3.89
CA TYR A 83 -2.08 -7.01 4.37
C TYR A 83 -3.38 -7.19 5.20
N PRO A 84 -3.85 -8.44 5.43
CA PRO A 84 -5.06 -8.65 6.20
C PRO A 84 -4.86 -8.36 7.69
N MET A 85 -5.94 -7.95 8.34
CA MET A 85 -6.06 -8.01 9.79
C MET A 85 -6.13 -9.48 10.25
N PRO A 86 -5.28 -9.94 11.18
CA PRO A 86 -5.32 -11.32 11.66
C PRO A 86 -6.64 -11.66 12.33
N SER A 87 -7.17 -12.87 12.11
CA SER A 87 -8.45 -13.33 12.66
C SER A 87 -8.46 -13.43 14.19
N GLU A 88 -7.30 -13.51 14.82
CA GLU A 88 -7.13 -13.51 16.28
C GLU A 88 -7.63 -12.21 16.95
N PHE A 89 -7.85 -11.15 16.17
CA PHE A 89 -8.40 -9.87 16.66
C PHE A 89 -9.94 -9.82 16.72
N GLY A 90 -10.64 -10.94 16.44
CA GLY A 90 -12.09 -11.10 16.66
C GLY A 90 -12.93 -11.07 15.39
N TRP A 91 -14.24 -11.32 15.54
CA TRP A 91 -15.28 -11.46 14.48
C TRP A 91 -15.51 -10.22 13.59
N ALA A 92 -14.71 -9.17 13.74
CA ALA A 92 -14.64 -8.02 12.84
C ALA A 92 -13.45 -8.10 11.86
N ALA A 93 -12.61 -9.14 11.95
CA ALA A 93 -11.39 -9.30 11.17
C ALA A 93 -11.60 -9.88 9.76
N GLU A 94 -12.81 -10.34 9.41
CA GLU A 94 -13.06 -10.99 8.12
C GLU A 94 -12.84 -10.05 6.91
N ASP A 95 -12.85 -8.73 7.11
CA ASP A 95 -12.71 -7.72 6.04
C ASP A 95 -11.68 -6.62 6.35
N GLY A 96 -10.84 -6.80 7.37
CA GLY A 96 -9.88 -5.77 7.79
C GLY A 96 -8.65 -5.72 6.89
N VAL A 97 -8.36 -4.55 6.30
CA VAL A 97 -7.08 -4.26 5.62
C VAL A 97 -6.24 -3.36 6.51
N LEU A 98 -4.96 -3.70 6.68
CA LEU A 98 -3.96 -2.91 7.39
C LEU A 98 -2.91 -2.34 6.43
N GLY A 99 -2.06 -1.44 6.92
CA GLY A 99 -1.06 -0.73 6.11
C GLY A 99 -1.60 0.52 5.39
N PRO A 100 -0.82 1.12 4.46
CA PRO A 100 0.49 0.66 4.03
C PRO A 100 1.57 0.97 5.07
N ASP A 101 2.23 -0.06 5.61
CA ASP A 101 3.36 0.06 6.54
C ASP A 101 4.25 -1.21 6.51
N ASP A 102 5.30 -1.22 7.35
CA ASP A 102 6.31 -2.28 7.45
C ASP A 102 5.98 -3.36 8.50
N ARG A 103 4.77 -3.33 9.07
CA ARG A 103 4.38 -4.19 10.21
C ARG A 103 3.65 -5.45 9.79
N GLY A 104 3.41 -5.63 8.48
CA GLY A 104 2.75 -6.78 7.89
C GLY A 104 3.62 -8.04 7.78
N GLN A 105 4.76 -8.09 8.46
CA GLN A 105 5.63 -9.26 8.40
C GLN A 105 4.88 -10.52 8.83
N ASP A 106 4.96 -11.56 7.98
CA ASP A 106 4.27 -12.85 8.15
C ASP A 106 2.73 -12.79 8.14
N LEU A 107 2.14 -11.65 7.75
CA LEU A 107 0.69 -11.47 7.61
C LEU A 107 0.33 -11.42 6.13
N PHE A 108 -0.34 -12.46 5.64
CA PHE A 108 -0.71 -12.60 4.23
C PHE A 108 -2.17 -12.97 4.11
N TRP A 109 -2.81 -12.52 3.02
CA TRP A 109 -4.08 -13.14 2.60
C TRP A 109 -3.84 -14.58 2.17
#